data_AF-W0RDV3-F1
#
_entry.id   AF-W0RDV3-F1
#
_cell.length_a   1.000
_cell.length_b   1.000
_cell.length_c   1.000
_cell.angle_alpha   90.00
_cell.angle_beta   90.00
_cell.angle_gamma   90.00
#
_symmetry.space_group_name_H-M   'P 1'
#
loop_
_entity.id
_entity.type
_entity.pdbx_description
1 polymer ?
#
loop_
_entity_poly.entity_id
_entity_poly.type
_entity_poly.pdbx_seq_one_letter_code
_entity_poly.pdbx_strand_id
1 'polypeptide(L)'
;MAVPARVLTTDPALNVRLAIAGAGLTLADESRSREPMARGELVAVLEEFSTPFPGFYLYYPQRRHASPALRAFVEHLRRAKRPTRR
;
A
#
# COMPACT_ATOMS: atom_id res chain seq x y z
N MET A 1 -14.79 -19.27 8.96
CA MET A 1 -13.67 -19.98 9.63
C MET A 1 -12.39 -19.25 9.27
N ALA A 2 -11.57 -18.81 10.23
CA ALA A 2 -10.28 -18.17 9.95
C ALA A 2 -9.21 -19.25 9.75
N VAL A 3 -8.36 -19.09 8.74
CA VAL A 3 -7.20 -19.98 8.53
C VAL A 3 -6.12 -19.59 9.55
N PRO A 4 -5.59 -20.52 10.35
CA PRO A 4 -4.54 -20.21 11.31
C PRO A 4 -3.27 -19.76 10.58
N ALA A 5 -2.75 -18.59 10.94
CA ALA A 5 -1.53 -18.04 10.36
C ALA A 5 -0.30 -18.75 10.93
N ARG A 6 0.65 -19.12 10.07
CA ARG A 6 1.96 -19.64 10.49
C ARG A 6 2.82 -18.54 11.14
N VAL A 7 2.72 -17.31 10.63
CA VAL A 7 3.38 -16.11 11.17
C VAL A 7 2.38 -14.95 11.09
N LEU A 8 2.28 -14.15 12.14
CA LEU A 8 1.44 -12.95 12.19
C LEU A 8 2.30 -11.74 12.54
N THR A 9 2.27 -10.71 11.70
CA THR A 9 2.93 -9.43 11.96
C THR A 9 2.11 -8.29 11.35
N THR A 10 2.24 -7.12 11.96
CA THR A 10 1.64 -5.87 11.48
C THR A 10 2.61 -5.06 10.61
N ASP A 11 3.84 -5.52 10.42
CA ASP A 11 4.83 -4.87 9.55
C ASP A 11 4.68 -5.34 8.09
N PRO A 12 4.26 -4.45 7.17
CA PRO A 12 4.06 -4.79 5.76
C PRO A 12 5.37 -5.11 5.02
N ALA A 13 6.50 -4.53 5.41
CA ALA A 13 7.79 -4.83 4.81
C ALA A 13 8.26 -6.23 5.19
N LEU A 14 8.05 -6.62 6.45
CA LEU A 14 8.38 -7.97 6.91
C LEU A 14 7.50 -9.02 6.22
N ASN A 15 6.21 -8.74 6.04
CA ASN A 15 5.28 -9.60 5.31
C ASN A 15 5.76 -9.96 3.90
N VAL A 16 6.25 -8.97 3.14
CA VAL A 16 6.82 -9.21 1.80
C VAL A 16 8.09 -10.07 1.87
N ARG A 17 8.99 -9.78 2.80
CA ARG A 17 10.23 -10.56 2.97
C ARG A 17 9.94 -12.02 3.35
N LEU A 18 8.92 -12.26 4.17
CA LEU A 18 8.48 -13.61 4.53
C LEU A 18 7.93 -14.36 3.31
N ALA A 19 7.14 -13.70 2.45
CA ALA A 19 6.64 -14.29 1.21
C ALA A 19 7.78 -14.66 0.25
N ILE A 20 8.75 -13.75 0.06
CA ILE A 20 9.96 -14.01 -0.74
C ILE A 20 10.76 -15.19 -0.18
N ALA A 21 10.83 -15.32 1.14
CA ALA A 21 11.50 -16.44 1.82
C ALA A 21 10.68 -17.76 1.80
N GLY A 22 9.52 -17.80 1.14
CA GLY A 22 8.70 -19.01 1.02
C GLY A 22 7.88 -19.34 2.27
N ALA A 23 7.65 -18.38 3.18
CA ALA A 23 6.87 -18.62 4.40
C ALA A 23 5.36 -18.79 4.13
N GLY A 24 4.88 -18.40 2.95
CA GLY A 24 3.48 -18.54 2.51
C GLY A 24 3.01 -17.38 1.62
N LEU A 25 1.70 -17.16 1.62
CA LEU A 25 1.05 -16.07 0.90
C LEU A 25 1.00 -14.80 1.77
N THR A 26 1.03 -13.63 1.13
CA THR A 26 0.86 -12.35 1.82
C THR A 26 0.01 -11.39 1.00
N LEU A 27 -0.67 -10.47 1.69
CA LEU A 27 -1.29 -9.31 1.08
C LEU A 27 -0.31 -8.13 1.19
N ALA A 28 0.05 -7.57 0.04
CA ALA A 28 0.97 -6.44 -0.04
C ALA A 28 0.41 -5.36 -0.96
N ASP A 29 0.72 -4.10 -0.65
CA ASP A 29 0.42 -3.00 -1.55
C ASP A 29 1.33 -3.05 -2.79
N GLU A 30 0.83 -2.53 -3.92
CA GLU A 30 1.53 -2.60 -5.21
C GLU A 30 2.92 -1.96 -5.16
N SER A 31 3.12 -0.93 -4.32
CA SER A 31 4.41 -0.25 -4.24
C SER A 31 5.52 -1.15 -3.68
N ARG A 32 5.16 -2.13 -2.84
CA ARG A 32 6.11 -3.07 -2.24
C ARG A 32 6.27 -4.37 -3.03
N SER A 33 5.24 -4.81 -3.74
CA SER A 33 5.26 -6.06 -4.50
C SER A 33 5.80 -5.89 -5.93
N ARG A 34 5.70 -4.69 -6.52
CA ARG A 34 6.09 -4.45 -7.92
C ARG A 34 7.53 -4.87 -8.23
N GLU A 35 8.49 -4.52 -7.38
CA GLU A 35 9.90 -4.83 -7.64
C GLU A 35 10.23 -6.32 -7.47
N PRO A 36 9.83 -7.00 -6.37
CA PRO A 36 9.99 -8.46 -6.28
C PRO A 36 9.26 -9.24 -7.38
N MET A 37 8.07 -8.78 -7.81
CA MET A 37 7.36 -9.40 -8.93
C MET A 37 8.11 -9.24 -10.24
N ALA A 38 8.67 -8.04 -10.52
CA ALA A 38 9.49 -7.81 -11.70
C ALA A 38 10.77 -8.67 -11.72
N ARG A 39 11.32 -9.00 -10.55
CA ARG A 39 12.46 -9.92 -10.40
C ARG A 39 12.07 -11.41 -10.44
N GLY A 40 10.78 -11.73 -10.46
CA GLY A 40 10.28 -13.12 -10.42
C GLY A 40 10.37 -13.77 -9.03
N GLU A 41 10.63 -12.99 -7.98
CA GLU A 41 10.66 -13.49 -6.59
C GLU A 41 9.26 -13.70 -6.03
N LEU A 42 8.27 -12.97 -6.57
CA LEU A 42 6.86 -13.08 -6.21
C LEU A 42 6.00 -13.23 -7.46
N VAL A 43 4.86 -13.89 -7.29
CA VAL A 43 3.80 -13.99 -8.29
C VAL A 43 2.48 -13.57 -7.65
N ALA A 44 1.64 -12.87 -8.42
CA ALA A 44 0.31 -12.53 -7.98
C ALA A 44 -0.60 -13.77 -8.10
N VAL A 45 -1.42 -13.98 -7.08
CA VAL A 45 -2.41 -15.06 -7.01
C VAL A 45 -3.71 -14.50 -6.45
N LEU A 46 -4.83 -15.16 -6.73
CA LEU A 46 -6.16 -14.76 -6.24
C LEU A 46 -6.54 -13.33 -6.64
N GLU A 47 -6.09 -12.86 -7.81
CA GLU A 47 -6.34 -11.48 -8.28
C GLU A 47 -7.83 -11.15 -8.39
N GLU A 48 -8.66 -12.14 -8.73
CA GLU A 48 -10.13 -12.00 -8.79
C GLU A 48 -10.78 -11.66 -7.44
N PHE A 49 -10.09 -11.94 -6.33
CA PHE A 49 -10.52 -11.63 -4.98
C PHE A 49 -9.87 -10.35 -4.43
N SER A 50 -8.99 -9.71 -5.20
CA SER A 50 -8.28 -8.51 -4.77
C SER A 50 -9.12 -7.26 -5.03
N THR A 51 -9.39 -6.49 -3.97
CA THR A 51 -10.09 -5.20 -4.11
C THR A 51 -9.10 -4.10 -4.48
N PRO A 52 -9.43 -3.19 -5.41
CA PRO A 52 -8.59 -2.05 -5.72
C PRO A 52 -8.30 -1.21 -4.47
N PHE A 53 -7.02 -0.88 -4.26
CA PHE A 53 -6.62 0.02 -3.18
C PHE A 53 -6.95 1.47 -3.58
N PRO A 54 -7.82 2.19 -2.84
CA PRO A 54 -8.22 3.56 -3.20
C PRO A 54 -7.08 4.58 -3.02
N GLY A 55 -5.93 4.15 -2.49
CA GLY A 55 -4.79 4.99 -2.22
C GLY A 55 -4.85 5.63 -0.83
N PHE A 56 -3.81 6.41 -0.54
CA PHE A 56 -3.72 7.15 0.71
C PHE A 56 -4.51 8.47 0.64
N TYR A 57 -5.14 8.80 1.78
CA TYR A 57 -5.86 10.04 2.01
C TYR A 57 -5.10 10.87 3.05
N LEU A 58 -5.03 12.18 2.82
CA LEU A 58 -4.53 13.12 3.81
C LEU A 58 -5.72 13.69 4.59
N TYR A 59 -5.83 13.32 5.87
CA TYR A 59 -6.84 13.88 6.76
C TYR A 59 -6.28 15.11 7.48
N TYR A 60 -6.95 16.25 7.33
CA TYR A 60 -6.63 17.48 8.05
C TYR A 60 -7.91 18.27 8.32
N PRO A 61 -8.00 18.98 9.46
CA PRO A 61 -9.20 19.73 9.80
C PRO A 61 -9.34 20.93 8.85
N GLN A 62 -10.51 21.05 8.22
CA GLN A 62 -10.87 22.20 7.39
C GLN A 62 -11.23 23.40 8.28
N ARG A 63 -10.24 23.97 8.97
CA ARG A 63 -10.42 25.17 9.78
C ARG A 63 -10.37 26.41 8.89
N ARG A 64 -11.18 27.43 9.22
CA ARG A 64 -11.14 28.76 8.57
C ARG A 64 -9.71 29.36 8.56
N HIS A 65 -8.86 28.94 9.51
CA HIS A 65 -7.47 29.36 9.69
C HIS A 65 -6.44 28.22 9.45
N ALA A 66 -6.59 27.39 8.41
CA ALA A 66 -5.47 26.53 8.00
C ALA A 66 -4.22 27.40 7.73
N SER A 67 -3.08 27.05 8.33
CA SER A 67 -1.85 27.83 8.17
C SER A 67 -1.44 27.91 6.70
N PRO A 68 -0.79 29.00 6.25
CA PRO A 68 -0.28 29.10 4.88
C PRO A 68 0.62 27.92 4.50
N ALA A 69 1.43 27.42 5.44
CA ALA A 69 2.28 26.25 5.24
C ALA A 69 1.48 24.96 4.97
N LEU A 70 0.41 24.69 5.73
CA LEU A 70 -0.44 23.51 5.48
C LEU A 70 -1.13 23.59 4.12
N ARG A 71 -1.61 24.78 3.74
CA ARG A 71 -2.22 24.99 2.42
C ARG A 71 -1.23 24.72 1.29
N ALA A 72 -0.02 25.27 1.40
CA ALA A 72 1.05 25.03 0.43
C ALA A 72 1.42 23.55 0.34
N PHE A 73 1.48 22.84 1.47
CA PHE A 73 1.75 21.40 1.50
C PHE A 73 0.64 20.57 0.85
N VAL A 74 -0.62 20.83 1.19
CA VAL A 74 -1.78 20.14 0.59
C VAL A 74 -1.81 20.36 -0.93
N GLU A 75 -1.57 21.60 -1.37
CA GLU A 75 -1.53 21.95 -2.79
C GLU A 75 -0.37 21.24 -3.51
N HIS A 76 0.81 21.19 -2.89
CA HIS A 76 1.96 20.44 -3.40
C HIS A 76 1.61 18.94 -3.57
N LEU A 77 1.00 18.32 -2.57
CA LEU A 77 0.60 16.91 -2.64
C LEU A 77 -0.48 16.66 -3.71
N ARG A 78 -1.43 17.57 -3.89
CA ARG A 78 -2.45 17.46 -4.95
C ARG A 78 -1.83 17.50 -6.34
N ARG A 79 -0.83 18.35 -6.56
CA ARG A 79 -0.08 18.39 -7.83
C ARG A 79 0.79 17.15 -8.03
N ALA A 80 1.33 16.60 -6.95
CA ALA A 80 2.16 15.40 -6.97
C ALA A 80 1.36 14.10 -7.16
N LYS A 81 0.03 14.11 -6.91
CA LYS A 81 -0.82 12.96 -7.24
C LYS A 81 -0.81 12.73 -8.76
N ARG A 82 -0.02 11.76 -9.21
CA ARG A 82 -0.19 11.17 -10.54
C ARG A 82 -1.58 10.52 -10.61
N PRO A 83 -2.31 10.65 -11.73
CA PRO A 83 -3.54 9.90 -11.90
C PRO A 83 -3.18 8.42 -11.79
N THR A 84 -3.83 7.74 -10.84
CA THR A 84 -3.80 6.27 -10.75
C THR A 84 -4.33 5.75 -12.08
N ARG A 85 -3.43 5.35 -12.98
CA ARG A 85 -3.80 4.65 -14.20
C ARG A 85 -4.46 3.35 -13.77
N ARG A 86 -5.72 3.20 -14.15
CA ARG A 86 -6.41 1.91 -14.21
C ARG A 86 -5.69 1.00 -15.20
#